data_AF-A0A1X1GV00-F1
#
_entry.id   AF-A0A1X1GV00-F1
#
_cell.length_a   1.000
_cell.length_b   1.000
_cell.length_c   1.000
_cell.angle_alpha   90.00
_cell.angle_beta   90.00
_cell.angle_gamma   90.00
#
_symmetry.space_group_name_H-M   'P 1'
#
loop_
_entity.id
_entity.type
_entity.pdbx_description
1 polymer ?
#
loop_
_entity_poly.entity_id
_entity_poly.type
_entity_poly.pdbx_seq_one_letter_code
_entity_poly.pdbx_strand_id
1 'polypeptide(L)'
;MTSNIVTKWQNTAAIIDLNSPLQQIFKSNQIGLNKNDGYYIYNKENTWIFEEEFINAPSHNLQQIFDKLCIKNYDNIQYFDSVTSEFKVVTESDAENYLKIISFNTINGVEYDKLKISLKLLSGGDYSSKSDRVRHLINIYVLLLLANRTKRQQNRLEFTFEGDLDSFVFKTEFGKQNSIDGSLEIDGLLEIYEWIVTEQEYSEAYKVKLQIVRSLILKQKKLDGLDLIKNQAESIFNRIVSGKTDHYFELQNNLKDDFIKISTMISESNSSLNTKLFGWLTAFSLIIFDFIKKSDGQSIFGRIVCSTSEKTNVLLLLLIMALLIIMIMFNLDIRNIRKRYQCLKDLYVSQMFISEEEFNKFIKKPLYRNMYNLLLLSLLIILVIRLLIPMKYGCF
;
A
#
# COMPACT_ATOMS: atom_id res chain seq x y z
N MET A 1 30.66 -6.51 9.15
CA MET A 1 31.39 -6.00 10.34
C MET A 1 32.03 -4.68 9.95
N THR A 2 31.35 -3.56 10.17
CA THR A 2 31.89 -2.22 9.92
C THR A 2 32.68 -1.80 11.15
N SER A 3 34.01 -1.88 11.09
CA SER A 3 34.86 -1.18 12.04
C SER A 3 34.53 0.30 11.95
N ASN A 4 34.07 0.92 13.04
CA ASN A 4 33.84 2.37 13.08
C ASN A 4 35.13 3.08 12.67
N ILE A 5 35.08 3.76 11.52
CA ILE A 5 36.22 4.46 10.92
C ILE A 5 36.58 5.67 11.80
N VAL A 6 35.56 6.30 12.38
CA VAL A 6 35.71 7.37 13.37
C VAL A 6 35.93 6.78 14.76
N THR A 7 37.06 7.12 15.38
CA THR A 7 37.44 6.65 16.72
C THR A 7 36.78 7.50 17.81
N LYS A 8 36.65 8.81 17.57
CA LYS A 8 36.06 9.77 18.51
C LYS A 8 35.53 10.99 17.79
N TRP A 9 34.54 11.65 18.41
CA TRP A 9 34.07 12.97 18.01
C TRP A 9 34.54 14.05 18.99
N GLN A 10 34.99 15.18 18.45
CA GLN A 10 35.21 16.40 19.23
C GLN A 10 34.36 17.52 18.61
N ASN A 11 33.30 17.93 19.31
CA ASN A 11 32.24 18.78 18.75
C ASN A 11 31.70 18.17 17.45
N THR A 12 31.89 18.83 16.30
CA THR A 12 31.46 18.35 14.98
C THR A 12 32.59 17.70 14.17
N ALA A 13 33.81 17.66 14.71
CA ALA A 13 34.99 17.09 14.05
C ALA A 13 35.14 15.60 14.33
N ALA A 14 35.34 14.82 13.27
CA ALA A 14 35.65 13.39 13.37
C ALA A 14 37.15 13.20 13.62
N ILE A 15 37.51 12.31 14.52
CA ILE A 15 38.89 11.88 14.75
C ILE A 15 39.01 10.46 14.21
N ILE A 16 39.95 10.25 13.28
CA ILE A 16 40.29 8.92 12.76
C ILE A 16 41.70 8.52 13.20
N ASP A 17 41.98 7.22 13.21
CA ASP A 17 43.32 6.70 13.49
C ASP A 17 44.34 7.24 12.48
N LEU A 18 45.53 7.59 12.97
CA LEU A 18 46.68 8.02 12.14
C LEU A 18 47.11 6.92 11.17
N ASN A 19 46.87 5.65 11.50
CA ASN A 19 47.18 4.51 10.63
C ASN A 19 46.08 4.19 9.61
N SER A 20 44.98 4.95 9.60
CA SER A 20 43.88 4.71 8.66
C SER A 20 44.30 5.01 7.22
N PRO A 21 44.02 4.11 6.25
CA PRO A 21 44.32 4.36 4.83
C PRO A 21 43.60 5.61 4.30
N LEU A 22 42.47 5.99 4.89
CA LEU A 22 41.72 7.19 4.53
C LEU A 22 42.48 8.49 4.82
N GLN A 23 43.46 8.46 5.74
CA GLN A 23 44.26 9.63 6.06
C GLN A 23 45.01 10.15 4.83
N GLN A 24 45.52 9.28 3.96
CA GLN A 24 46.23 9.70 2.75
C GLN A 24 45.29 10.40 1.77
N ILE A 25 44.05 9.91 1.66
CA ILE A 25 43.01 10.45 0.77
C ILE A 25 42.53 11.81 1.26
N PHE A 26 42.30 11.96 2.56
CA PHE A 26 41.89 13.25 3.11
C PHE A 26 43.03 14.27 3.09
N LYS A 27 44.29 13.84 3.27
CA LYS A 27 45.47 14.71 3.09
C LYS A 27 45.60 15.21 1.66
N SER A 28 45.44 14.35 0.65
CA SER A 28 45.54 14.77 -0.76
C SER A 28 44.44 15.75 -1.15
N ASN A 29 43.26 15.65 -0.54
CA ASN A 29 42.14 16.58 -0.72
C ASN A 29 42.17 17.80 0.24
N GLN A 30 43.24 17.98 1.02
CA GLN A 30 43.39 19.08 2.00
C GLN A 30 42.26 19.14 3.04
N ILE A 31 41.79 17.97 3.48
CA ILE A 31 40.71 17.79 4.45
C ILE A 31 41.29 17.29 5.76
N GLY A 32 41.36 18.16 6.77
CA GLY A 32 41.74 17.79 8.12
C GLY A 32 43.20 18.03 8.48
N LEU A 33 43.55 17.77 9.75
CA LEU A 33 44.87 18.08 10.33
C LEU A 33 45.33 16.97 11.28
N ASN A 34 46.63 16.69 11.31
CA ASN A 34 47.23 15.83 12.33
C ASN A 34 47.29 16.57 13.67
N LYS A 35 46.83 15.91 14.74
CA LYS A 35 47.07 16.30 16.13
C LYS A 35 47.58 15.10 16.93
N ASN A 36 48.03 15.34 18.16
CA ASN A 36 48.68 14.34 19.01
C ASN A 36 47.83 13.09 19.26
N ASP A 37 46.51 13.21 19.20
CA ASP A 37 45.54 12.14 19.51
C ASP A 37 44.79 11.59 18.27
N GLY A 38 45.13 12.03 17.05
CA GLY A 38 44.55 11.49 15.82
C GLY A 38 44.55 12.45 14.64
N TYR A 39 43.92 12.02 13.53
CA TYR A 39 43.67 12.88 12.38
C TYR A 39 42.28 13.49 12.44
N TYR A 40 42.22 14.83 12.47
CA TYR A 40 41.00 15.60 12.69
C TYR A 40 40.38 16.00 11.37
N ILE A 41 39.17 15.56 11.10
CA ILE A 41 38.37 15.94 9.94
C ILE A 41 37.32 16.94 10.42
N TYR A 42 37.52 18.21 10.07
CA TYR A 42 36.60 19.28 10.43
C TYR A 42 35.37 19.32 9.52
N ASN A 43 34.24 19.74 10.09
CA ASN A 43 33.00 19.93 9.36
C ASN A 43 33.13 21.14 8.41
N LYS A 44 33.35 20.90 7.12
CA LYS A 44 33.34 21.95 6.08
C LYS A 44 31.96 22.04 5.41
N GLU A 45 31.66 23.22 4.86
CA GLU A 45 30.41 23.55 4.16
C GLU A 45 30.19 22.73 2.88
N ASN A 46 31.24 22.56 2.07
CA ASN A 46 31.13 21.99 0.72
C ASN A 46 31.45 20.47 0.68
N THR A 47 31.54 19.81 1.84
CA THR A 47 31.89 18.38 1.92
C THR A 47 30.94 17.62 2.84
N TRP A 48 30.44 16.48 2.40
CA TRP A 48 29.64 15.52 3.15
C TRP A 48 30.51 14.30 3.51
N ILE A 49 30.99 14.25 4.75
CA ILE A 49 31.85 13.18 5.29
C ILE A 49 31.38 12.74 6.69
N PHE A 50 31.07 11.45 6.83
CA PHE A 50 30.69 10.78 8.08
C PHE A 50 29.47 11.39 8.80
N GLU A 51 28.55 12.06 8.09
CA GLU A 51 27.34 12.63 8.68
C GLU A 51 26.45 11.54 9.29
N GLU A 52 26.30 10.39 8.63
CA GLU A 52 25.53 9.26 9.18
C GLU A 52 26.14 8.72 10.47
N GLU A 53 27.47 8.55 10.53
CA GLU A 53 28.18 8.15 11.75
C GLU A 53 28.00 9.19 12.87
N PHE A 54 27.99 10.48 12.54
CA PHE A 54 27.73 11.55 13.51
C PHE A 54 26.32 11.48 14.09
N ILE A 55 25.31 11.27 13.25
CA ILE A 55 23.90 11.16 13.66
C ILE A 55 23.71 9.90 14.52
N ASN A 56 24.37 8.80 14.15
CA ASN A 56 24.27 7.52 14.83
C ASN A 56 24.94 7.51 16.21
N ALA A 57 25.89 8.41 16.48
CA ALA A 57 26.55 8.50 17.78
C ALA A 57 25.55 8.87 18.91
N PRO A 58 25.40 8.02 19.95
CA PRO A 58 24.40 8.24 21.02
C PRO A 58 24.62 9.52 21.84
N SER A 59 25.86 10.01 21.90
CA SER A 59 26.23 11.23 22.62
C SER A 59 25.72 12.51 21.96
N HIS A 60 25.33 12.47 20.69
CA HIS A 60 24.87 13.65 19.96
C HIS A 60 23.36 13.83 20.09
N ASN A 61 22.97 15.02 20.54
CA ASN A 61 21.58 15.43 20.61
C ASN A 61 21.12 16.08 19.29
N LEU A 62 19.81 16.30 19.17
CA LEU A 62 19.21 16.82 17.94
C LEU A 62 19.69 18.25 17.60
N GLN A 63 19.97 19.08 18.60
CA GLN A 63 20.49 20.43 18.38
C GLN A 63 21.88 20.39 17.73
N GLN A 64 22.78 19.54 18.24
CA GLN A 64 24.13 19.37 17.69
C GLN A 64 24.11 18.85 16.24
N ILE A 65 23.13 18.00 15.92
CA ILE A 65 22.93 17.51 14.56
C ILE A 65 22.48 18.64 13.64
N PHE A 66 21.47 19.42 14.02
CA PHE A 66 21.04 20.59 13.25
C PHE A 66 22.18 21.59 13.05
N ASP A 67 22.93 21.91 14.11
CA ASP A 67 24.07 22.83 14.03
C ASP A 67 25.20 22.31 13.12
N LYS A 68 25.39 20.98 13.01
CA LYS A 68 26.38 20.38 12.10
C LYS A 68 25.89 20.41 10.65
N LEU A 69 24.61 20.16 10.40
CA LEU A 69 24.06 20.03 9.06
C LEU A 69 23.75 21.39 8.43
N CYS A 70 23.36 22.40 9.21
CA CYS A 70 22.95 23.70 8.67
C CYS A 70 24.08 24.48 7.98
N ILE A 71 25.34 24.17 8.28
CA ILE A 71 26.49 24.84 7.64
C ILE A 71 26.76 24.34 6.21
N LYS A 72 26.06 23.28 5.77
CA LYS A 72 26.33 22.63 4.49
C LYS A 72 25.78 23.46 3.33
N ASN A 73 26.61 23.63 2.31
CA ASN A 73 26.20 24.27 1.06
C ASN A 73 25.75 23.21 0.06
N TYR A 74 24.48 22.87 0.09
CA TYR A 74 23.91 21.78 -0.72
C TYR A 74 23.96 22.04 -2.24
N ASP A 75 24.17 23.26 -2.68
CA ASP A 75 24.28 23.59 -4.12
C ASP A 75 25.63 23.20 -4.70
N ASN A 76 26.68 23.16 -3.87
CA ASN A 76 28.06 22.89 -4.28
C ASN A 76 28.73 21.89 -3.33
N ILE A 77 28.01 20.83 -2.95
CA ILE A 77 28.50 19.82 -2.01
C ILE A 77 29.09 18.60 -2.73
N GLN A 78 30.17 18.08 -2.18
CA GLN A 78 30.76 16.79 -2.56
C GLN A 78 30.59 15.80 -1.42
N TYR A 79 30.14 14.58 -1.71
CA TYR A 79 30.09 13.52 -0.72
C TYR A 79 31.23 12.54 -0.88
N PHE A 80 31.74 12.03 0.24
CA PHE A 80 32.77 11.00 0.25
C PHE A 80 32.12 9.62 0.16
N ASP A 81 32.44 8.88 -0.90
CA ASP A 81 32.04 7.49 -1.06
C ASP A 81 33.09 6.58 -0.42
N SER A 82 32.74 5.92 0.69
CA SER A 82 33.66 5.02 1.39
C SER A 82 34.01 3.75 0.61
N VAL A 83 33.18 3.34 -0.36
CA VAL A 83 33.40 2.12 -1.16
C VAL A 83 34.40 2.39 -2.27
N THR A 84 34.22 3.48 -3.01
CA THR A 84 35.16 3.87 -4.08
C THR A 84 36.34 4.69 -3.55
N SER A 85 36.24 5.20 -2.31
CA SER A 85 37.20 6.10 -1.68
C SER A 85 37.42 7.41 -2.46
N GLU A 86 36.36 7.93 -3.08
CA GLU A 86 36.37 9.11 -3.93
C GLU A 86 35.36 10.16 -3.49
N PHE A 87 35.61 11.42 -3.85
CA PHE A 87 34.66 12.51 -3.69
C PHE A 87 33.80 12.63 -4.94
N LYS A 88 32.48 12.56 -4.75
CA LYS A 88 31.49 12.67 -5.81
C LYS A 88 30.71 13.97 -5.65
N VAL A 89 30.55 14.70 -6.74
CA VAL A 89 29.76 15.94 -6.76
C VAL A 89 28.28 15.59 -6.73
N VAL A 90 27.52 16.24 -5.85
CA VAL A 90 26.06 16.12 -5.80
C VAL A 90 25.48 17.02 -6.89
N THR A 91 24.76 16.44 -7.84
CA THR A 91 24.18 17.16 -9.00
C THR A 91 22.76 17.64 -8.77
N GLU A 92 22.04 17.01 -7.84
CA GLU A 92 20.66 17.37 -7.51
C GLU A 92 20.52 17.56 -5.99
N SER A 93 19.95 18.70 -5.62
CA SER A 93 19.64 19.04 -4.24
C SER A 93 18.18 19.49 -4.14
N ASP A 94 17.49 19.00 -3.12
CA ASP A 94 16.13 19.37 -2.73
C ASP A 94 16.11 20.34 -1.56
N ALA A 95 17.28 20.86 -1.12
CA ALA A 95 17.39 21.63 0.12
C ALA A 95 16.64 22.97 0.10
N GLU A 96 16.68 23.70 -1.02
CA GLU A 96 15.94 24.96 -1.18
C GLU A 96 14.43 24.73 -1.24
N ASN A 97 14.00 23.69 -1.97
CA ASN A 97 12.59 23.30 -2.02
C ASN A 97 12.09 22.88 -0.64
N TYR A 98 12.89 22.09 0.09
CA TYR A 98 12.58 21.72 1.47
C TYR A 98 12.41 22.95 2.36
N LEU A 99 13.39 23.87 2.35
CA LEU A 99 13.36 25.09 3.16
C LEU A 99 12.14 25.98 2.82
N LYS A 100 11.86 26.14 1.52
CA LYS A 100 10.69 26.86 1.01
C LYS A 100 9.40 26.25 1.58
N ILE A 101 9.25 24.93 1.56
CA ILE A 101 8.02 24.27 2.03
C ILE A 101 7.87 24.39 3.55
N ILE A 102 8.91 24.13 4.34
CA ILE A 102 8.81 24.20 5.81
C ILE A 102 8.57 25.62 6.30
N SER A 103 8.96 26.65 5.54
CA SER A 103 8.74 28.06 5.89
C SER A 103 7.25 28.42 6.04
N PHE A 104 6.35 27.64 5.44
CA PHE A 104 4.90 27.79 5.59
C PHE A 104 4.34 27.17 6.88
N ASN A 105 5.14 26.39 7.62
CA ASN A 105 4.73 25.71 8.84
C ASN A 105 5.16 26.52 10.05
N THR A 106 4.46 26.42 11.18
CA THR A 106 4.91 27.08 12.43
C THR A 106 5.85 26.16 13.19
N ILE A 107 7.16 26.43 13.20
CA ILE A 107 8.14 25.59 13.91
C ILE A 107 8.72 26.37 15.09
N ASN A 108 8.46 25.89 16.31
CA ASN A 108 8.95 26.49 17.55
C ASN A 108 10.09 25.67 18.15
N GLY A 109 11.14 26.36 18.60
CA GLY A 109 12.28 25.74 19.31
C GLY A 109 13.48 25.39 18.42
N VAL A 110 13.48 25.81 17.15
CA VAL A 110 14.62 25.78 16.23
C VAL A 110 14.39 26.83 15.12
N GLU A 111 15.46 27.47 14.66
CA GLU A 111 15.42 28.44 13.55
C GLU A 111 15.31 27.71 12.20
N TYR A 112 14.60 28.29 11.22
CA TYR A 112 14.40 27.67 9.91
C TYR A 112 15.71 27.40 9.17
N ASP A 113 16.66 28.32 9.22
CA ASP A 113 17.97 28.16 8.57
C ASP A 113 18.73 26.94 9.10
N LYS A 114 18.51 26.58 10.37
CA LYS A 114 19.10 25.37 10.98
C LYS A 114 18.50 24.06 10.49
N LEU A 115 17.35 24.13 9.82
CA LEU A 115 16.64 22.99 9.26
C LEU A 115 16.90 22.81 7.77
N LYS A 116 17.67 23.70 7.12
CA LYS A 116 18.07 23.53 5.72
C LYS A 116 18.83 22.21 5.58
N ILE A 117 18.31 21.29 4.76
CA ILE A 117 18.86 19.96 4.53
C ILE A 117 18.46 19.49 3.13
N SER A 118 19.37 18.81 2.43
CA SER A 118 18.97 17.96 1.31
C SER A 118 18.56 16.60 1.84
N LEU A 119 17.26 16.31 1.82
CA LEU A 119 16.75 15.01 2.23
C LEU A 119 17.15 13.92 1.23
N LYS A 120 17.16 14.21 -0.08
CA LYS A 120 17.72 13.31 -1.11
C LYS A 120 19.15 12.86 -0.78
N LEU A 121 20.01 13.79 -0.34
CA LEU A 121 21.40 13.46 0.03
C LEU A 121 21.47 12.61 1.30
N LEU A 122 20.69 12.97 2.33
CA LEU A 122 20.65 12.24 3.60
C LEU A 122 20.01 10.85 3.46
N SER A 123 18.99 10.71 2.61
CA SER A 123 18.30 9.45 2.34
C SER A 123 18.97 8.60 1.27
N GLY A 124 19.98 9.14 0.57
CA GLY A 124 20.68 8.46 -0.51
C GLY A 124 21.23 7.07 -0.13
N GLY A 125 21.25 6.17 -1.10
CA GLY A 125 21.48 4.73 -0.87
C GLY A 125 20.19 3.99 -0.53
N ASP A 126 20.31 2.81 0.10
CA ASP A 126 19.14 2.05 0.54
C ASP A 126 18.69 2.55 1.92
N TYR A 127 17.51 3.18 1.99
CA TYR A 127 16.93 3.68 3.25
C TYR A 127 16.85 2.58 4.33
N SER A 128 16.55 1.34 3.94
CA SER A 128 16.44 0.21 4.85
C SER A 128 17.77 -0.22 5.45
N SER A 129 18.88 0.13 4.79
CA SER A 129 20.25 -0.16 5.26
C SER A 129 20.78 0.84 6.30
N LYS A 130 20.09 1.98 6.50
CA LYS A 130 20.50 3.04 7.42
C LYS A 130 20.18 2.68 8.87
N SER A 131 20.96 3.24 9.80
CA SER A 131 20.72 3.02 11.24
C SER A 131 19.39 3.64 11.71
N ASP A 132 18.79 3.06 12.75
CA ASP A 132 17.54 3.56 13.34
C ASP A 132 17.56 5.05 13.67
N ARG A 133 18.70 5.56 14.17
CA ARG A 133 18.86 6.98 14.50
C ARG A 133 18.87 7.87 13.26
N VAL A 134 19.48 7.41 12.17
CA VAL A 134 19.49 8.14 10.88
C VAL A 134 18.09 8.11 10.27
N ARG A 135 17.42 6.95 10.24
CA ARG A 135 16.02 6.83 9.79
C ARG A 135 15.08 7.71 10.61
N HIS A 136 15.24 7.75 11.93
CA HIS A 136 14.46 8.62 12.80
C HIS A 136 14.68 10.11 12.52
N LEU A 137 15.91 10.53 12.22
CA LEU A 137 16.19 11.91 11.82
C LEU A 137 15.52 12.26 10.49
N ILE A 138 15.60 11.37 9.49
CA ILE A 138 14.91 11.55 8.20
C ILE A 138 13.40 11.71 8.44
N ASN A 139 12.80 10.83 9.23
CA ASN A 139 11.38 10.92 9.60
C ASN A 139 11.04 12.23 10.31
N ILE A 140 11.91 12.74 11.19
CA ILE A 140 11.72 14.05 11.84
C ILE A 140 11.68 15.17 10.78
N TYR A 141 12.61 15.18 9.83
CA TYR A 141 12.61 16.18 8.75
C TYR A 141 11.37 16.08 7.86
N VAL A 142 10.92 14.87 7.53
CA VAL A 142 9.65 14.71 6.78
C VAL A 142 8.46 15.22 7.61
N LEU A 143 8.39 14.90 8.90
CA LEU A 143 7.31 15.36 9.77
C LEU A 143 7.32 16.89 9.99
N LEU A 144 8.49 17.52 10.03
CA LEU A 144 8.63 18.98 10.04
C LEU A 144 8.01 19.62 8.80
N LEU A 145 8.10 18.95 7.65
CA LEU A 145 7.46 19.37 6.40
C LEU A 145 5.96 19.10 6.40
N LEU A 146 5.53 17.94 6.88
CA LEU A 146 4.13 17.53 6.86
C LEU A 146 3.25 18.24 7.89
N ALA A 147 3.74 18.49 9.11
CA ALA A 147 2.92 19.06 10.18
C ALA A 147 2.61 20.55 9.94
N ASN A 148 1.43 21.02 10.39
CA ASN A 148 1.10 22.44 10.38
C ASN A 148 1.96 23.20 11.40
N ARG A 149 2.11 22.61 12.60
CA ARG A 149 2.86 23.21 13.70
C ARG A 149 3.74 22.17 14.36
N THR A 150 4.96 22.57 14.69
CA THR A 150 5.89 21.75 15.47
C THR A 150 6.33 22.50 16.70
N LYS A 151 6.30 21.83 17.85
CA LYS A 151 6.90 22.31 19.09
C LYS A 151 8.07 21.40 19.46
N ARG A 152 9.27 21.96 19.53
CA ARG A 152 10.48 21.26 19.92
C ARG A 152 11.00 21.74 21.27
N GLN A 153 11.35 20.79 22.13
CA GLN A 153 12.10 21.04 23.36
C GLN A 153 13.22 20.00 23.48
N GLN A 154 14.46 20.43 23.28
CA GLN A 154 15.63 19.54 23.21
C GLN A 154 15.43 18.43 22.15
N ASN A 155 15.37 17.16 22.57
CA ASN A 155 15.15 16.01 21.68
C ASN A 155 13.66 15.66 21.49
N ARG A 156 12.75 16.28 22.24
CA ARG A 156 11.32 16.00 22.15
C ARG A 156 10.66 16.88 21.11
N LEU A 157 9.82 16.28 20.27
CA LEU A 157 9.06 16.95 19.22
C LEU A 157 7.58 16.58 19.34
N GLU A 158 6.73 17.60 19.21
CA GLU A 158 5.29 17.47 19.07
C GLU A 158 4.88 18.04 17.72
N PHE A 159 4.34 17.19 16.85
CA PHE A 159 3.87 17.52 15.51
C PHE A 159 2.34 17.60 15.52
N THR A 160 1.81 18.77 15.15
CA THR A 160 0.37 19.03 15.15
C THR A 160 -0.12 19.16 13.70
N PHE A 161 -1.11 18.36 13.36
CA PHE A 161 -1.89 18.44 12.14
C PHE A 161 -3.23 19.10 12.48
N GLU A 162 -3.56 20.20 11.80
CA GLU A 162 -4.72 21.03 12.09
C GLU A 162 -5.71 20.98 10.93
N GLY A 163 -7.00 20.87 11.26
CA GLY A 163 -8.12 21.15 10.36
C GLY A 163 -9.10 22.11 11.01
N ASP A 164 -10.20 22.44 10.31
CA ASP A 164 -11.10 23.51 10.74
C ASP A 164 -11.77 23.28 12.11
N LEU A 165 -12.00 22.02 12.48
CA LEU A 165 -12.72 21.62 13.70
C LEU A 165 -11.99 20.57 14.56
N ASP A 166 -10.84 20.07 14.10
CA ASP A 166 -10.15 18.95 14.75
C ASP A 166 -8.63 19.09 14.63
N SER A 167 -7.91 18.43 15.53
CA SER A 167 -6.45 18.40 15.52
C SER A 167 -5.92 17.03 15.92
N PHE A 168 -4.79 16.65 15.33
CA PHE A 168 -4.07 15.44 15.67
C PHE A 168 -2.64 15.79 16.07
N VAL A 169 -2.19 15.27 17.22
CA VAL A 169 -0.85 15.52 17.76
C VAL A 169 -0.07 14.21 17.82
N PHE A 170 1.06 14.17 17.11
CA PHE A 170 2.02 13.08 17.17
C PHE A 170 3.25 13.52 17.97
N LYS A 171 3.73 12.68 18.89
CA LYS A 171 4.88 13.00 19.76
C LYS A 171 5.99 11.98 19.56
N THR A 172 7.23 12.46 19.52
CA THR A 172 8.41 11.60 19.42
C THR A 172 9.60 12.22 20.15
N GLU A 173 10.57 11.40 20.54
CA GLU A 173 11.81 11.85 21.19
C GLU A 173 13.01 11.27 20.46
N PHE A 174 13.80 12.13 19.82
CA PHE A 174 14.97 11.72 19.04
C PHE A 174 15.96 10.92 19.88
N GLY A 175 16.40 9.78 19.33
CA GLY A 175 17.41 8.94 19.96
C GLY A 175 16.92 8.04 21.09
N LYS A 176 15.63 8.11 21.45
CA LYS A 176 14.97 7.04 22.21
C LYS A 176 14.34 6.06 21.22
N GLN A 177 14.68 4.78 21.35
CA GLN A 177 13.79 3.73 20.86
C GLN A 177 12.51 3.85 21.69
N ASN A 178 11.50 4.53 21.15
CA ASN A 178 10.16 4.47 21.72
C ASN A 178 9.66 3.05 21.48
N SER A 179 9.93 2.16 22.44
CA SER A 179 9.33 0.84 22.54
C SER A 179 7.86 0.99 22.94
N ILE A 180 7.03 1.34 21.96
CA ILE A 180 5.61 1.01 21.96
C ILE A 180 5.41 0.25 20.64
N ASP A 181 5.52 -1.07 20.74
CA ASP A 181 5.73 -2.01 19.63
C ASP A 181 7.01 -1.77 18.81
N GLY A 182 7.69 -2.85 18.44
CA GLY A 182 8.95 -2.80 17.71
C GLY A 182 8.82 -1.93 16.45
N SER A 183 9.85 -1.10 16.25
CA SER A 183 10.04 -0.14 15.17
C SER A 183 9.01 1.01 15.08
N LEU A 184 9.48 2.21 15.41
CA LEU A 184 8.97 3.44 14.78
C LEU A 184 9.47 3.49 13.32
N GLU A 185 9.31 2.39 12.60
CA GLU A 185 9.36 2.32 11.14
C GLU A 185 8.04 2.91 10.68
N ILE A 186 7.98 4.23 10.69
CA ILE A 186 6.97 4.95 9.91
C ILE A 186 7.42 4.83 8.44
N ASP A 187 7.41 3.59 7.93
CA ASP A 187 7.73 3.27 6.54
C ASP A 187 6.65 3.90 5.66
N GLY A 188 7.07 4.56 4.57
CA GLY A 188 6.20 5.33 3.70
C GLY A 188 6.32 6.86 3.83
N LEU A 189 6.96 7.40 4.89
CA LEU A 189 7.11 8.86 5.04
C LEU A 189 7.99 9.46 3.95
N LEU A 190 9.10 8.80 3.63
CA LEU A 190 10.04 9.28 2.61
C LEU A 190 9.38 9.27 1.23
N GLU A 191 8.59 8.27 0.94
CA GLU A 191 7.85 8.11 -0.31
C GLU A 191 6.77 9.18 -0.48
N ILE A 192 6.11 9.58 0.61
CA ILE A 192 5.18 10.72 0.63
C ILE A 192 5.96 12.02 0.38
N TYR A 193 7.12 12.19 1.02
CA TYR A 193 7.98 13.35 0.84
C TYR A 193 8.42 13.50 -0.62
N GLU A 194 8.96 12.44 -1.21
CA GLU A 194 9.42 12.42 -2.60
C GLU A 194 8.29 12.80 -3.57
N TRP A 195 7.08 12.28 -3.34
CA TRP A 195 5.92 12.62 -4.14
C TRP A 195 5.51 14.11 -4.03
N ILE A 196 5.58 14.69 -2.83
CA ILE A 196 5.24 16.11 -2.59
C ILE A 196 6.25 17.03 -3.27
N VAL A 197 7.55 16.75 -3.16
CA VAL A 197 8.62 17.63 -3.64
C VAL A 197 8.90 17.47 -5.14
N THR A 198 8.43 16.39 -5.76
CA THR A 198 8.56 16.20 -7.22
C THR A 198 7.69 17.21 -7.98
N GLU A 199 8.36 18.13 -8.69
CA GLU A 199 7.77 19.20 -9.50
C GLU A 199 7.50 18.74 -10.96
N GLN A 200 6.56 17.82 -11.17
CA GLN A 200 6.22 17.36 -12.52
C GLN A 200 5.00 18.07 -13.12
N GLU A 201 4.11 18.64 -12.30
CA GLU A 201 2.79 19.08 -12.76
C GLU A 201 2.68 20.60 -12.96
N TYR A 202 3.03 21.39 -11.93
CA TYR A 202 3.10 22.86 -11.96
C TYR A 202 3.81 23.39 -10.70
N SER A 203 4.33 24.63 -10.74
CA SER A 203 5.28 25.20 -9.75
C SER A 203 4.82 25.22 -8.28
N GLU A 204 3.52 25.14 -8.02
CA GLU A 204 2.96 25.20 -6.67
C GLU A 204 2.11 23.97 -6.31
N ALA A 205 2.28 22.86 -7.05
CA ALA A 205 1.59 21.60 -6.83
C ALA A 205 1.80 21.04 -5.41
N TYR A 206 2.99 21.24 -4.85
CA TYR A 206 3.35 20.79 -3.50
C TYR A 206 2.39 21.32 -2.42
N LYS A 207 1.81 22.52 -2.58
CA LYS A 207 0.85 23.09 -1.62
C LYS A 207 -0.42 22.24 -1.55
N VAL A 208 -0.95 21.86 -2.71
CA VAL A 208 -2.16 21.03 -2.81
C VAL A 208 -1.86 19.62 -2.33
N LYS A 209 -0.75 19.01 -2.76
CA LYS A 209 -0.30 17.69 -2.29
C LYS A 209 -0.19 17.65 -0.76
N LEU A 210 0.45 18.66 -0.17
CA LEU A 210 0.61 18.81 1.28
C LEU A 210 -0.72 18.94 2.02
N GLN A 211 -1.65 19.74 1.51
CA GLN A 211 -2.98 19.91 2.11
C GLN A 211 -3.78 18.59 2.11
N ILE A 212 -3.70 17.82 1.02
CA ILE A 212 -4.35 16.51 0.91
C ILE A 212 -3.78 15.55 1.96
N VAL A 213 -2.44 15.42 2.02
CA VAL A 213 -1.77 14.51 2.96
C VAL A 213 -2.11 14.86 4.41
N ARG A 214 -2.05 16.15 4.77
CA ARG A 214 -2.44 16.63 6.11
C ARG A 214 -3.87 16.23 6.46
N SER A 215 -4.80 16.43 5.54
CA SER A 215 -6.22 16.11 5.73
C SER A 215 -6.44 14.61 5.93
N LEU A 216 -5.71 13.77 5.18
CA LEU A 216 -5.77 12.31 5.33
C LEU A 216 -5.18 11.84 6.67
N ILE A 217 -4.02 12.37 7.07
CA ILE A 217 -3.42 12.08 8.38
C ILE A 217 -4.38 12.49 9.51
N LEU A 218 -4.95 13.70 9.43
CA LEU A 218 -5.91 14.20 10.41
C LEU A 218 -7.15 13.30 10.52
N LYS A 219 -7.66 12.83 9.38
CA LYS A 219 -8.83 11.92 9.33
C LYS A 219 -8.51 10.56 9.96
N GLN A 220 -7.31 10.04 9.77
CA GLN A 220 -6.89 8.75 10.33
C GLN A 220 -6.50 8.84 11.80
N LYS A 221 -6.05 10.02 12.28
CA LYS A 221 -5.55 10.27 13.64
C LYS A 221 -4.44 9.32 14.08
N LYS A 222 -3.65 8.83 13.12
CA LYS A 222 -2.51 7.95 13.32
C LYS A 222 -1.56 8.05 12.12
N LEU A 223 -0.32 7.65 12.33
CA LEU A 223 0.73 7.61 11.29
C LEU A 223 1.06 6.17 10.90
N ASP A 224 0.04 5.32 10.77
CA ASP A 224 0.20 3.92 10.36
C ASP A 224 -0.38 3.71 8.96
N GLY A 225 0.21 2.81 8.17
CA GLY A 225 -0.32 2.45 6.85
C GLY A 225 -0.18 3.58 5.83
N LEU A 226 0.99 4.21 5.79
CA LEU A 226 1.26 5.37 4.95
C LEU A 226 1.14 5.11 3.45
N ASP A 227 1.34 3.87 2.98
CA ASP A 227 1.09 3.49 1.59
C ASP A 227 -0.35 3.79 1.15
N LEU A 228 -1.31 3.53 2.05
CA LEU A 228 -2.72 3.84 1.78
C LEU A 228 -2.95 5.36 1.74
N ILE A 229 -2.29 6.12 2.62
CA ILE A 229 -2.36 7.59 2.60
C ILE A 229 -1.79 8.12 1.30
N LYS A 230 -0.63 7.62 0.86
CA LYS A 230 0.02 8.01 -0.39
C LYS A 230 -0.87 7.73 -1.60
N ASN A 231 -1.36 6.50 -1.73
CA ASN A 231 -2.22 6.09 -2.84
C ASN A 231 -3.51 6.93 -2.90
N GLN A 232 -4.12 7.22 -1.74
CA GLN A 232 -5.28 8.10 -1.65
C GLN A 232 -4.95 9.54 -2.02
N ALA A 233 -3.81 10.06 -1.55
CA ALA A 233 -3.39 11.42 -1.82
C ALA A 233 -3.12 11.65 -3.31
N GLU A 234 -2.41 10.73 -3.96
CA GLU A 234 -2.16 10.72 -5.40
C GLU A 234 -3.47 10.73 -6.20
N SER A 235 -4.41 9.85 -5.83
CA SER A 235 -5.72 9.79 -6.47
C SER A 235 -6.49 11.11 -6.36
N ILE A 236 -6.54 11.70 -5.16
CA ILE A 236 -7.24 12.98 -4.92
C ILE A 236 -6.57 14.10 -5.73
N PHE A 237 -5.24 14.16 -5.72
CA PHE A 237 -4.48 15.18 -6.44
C PHE A 237 -4.72 15.09 -7.96
N ASN A 238 -4.62 13.88 -8.54
CA ASN A 238 -4.88 13.67 -9.97
C ASN A 238 -6.31 14.08 -10.38
N ARG A 239 -7.28 13.90 -9.48
CA ARG A 239 -8.66 14.35 -9.71
C ARG A 239 -8.81 15.87 -9.69
N ILE A 240 -8.14 16.56 -8.76
CA ILE A 240 -8.12 18.02 -8.70
C ILE A 240 -7.47 18.59 -9.96
N VAL A 241 -6.30 18.05 -10.36
CA VAL A 241 -5.59 18.51 -11.56
C VAL A 241 -6.40 18.26 -12.84
N SER A 242 -7.16 17.16 -12.91
CA SER A 242 -8.03 16.87 -14.07
C SER A 242 -9.38 17.61 -14.05
N GLY A 243 -9.68 18.42 -13.03
CA GLY A 243 -10.93 19.19 -12.93
C GLY A 243 -12.18 18.33 -12.70
N LYS A 244 -12.04 17.08 -12.23
CA LYS A 244 -13.15 16.11 -12.08
C LYS A 244 -13.71 16.01 -10.65
N THR A 245 -13.51 17.01 -9.81
CA THR A 245 -13.81 16.96 -8.37
C THR A 245 -15.30 16.75 -8.06
N ASP A 246 -16.19 17.49 -8.73
CA ASP A 246 -17.64 17.41 -8.46
C ASP A 246 -18.23 16.07 -8.93
N HIS A 247 -17.80 15.62 -10.11
CA HIS A 247 -18.20 14.33 -10.66
C HIS A 247 -17.73 13.16 -9.76
N TYR A 248 -16.60 13.32 -9.06
CA TYR A 248 -16.12 12.34 -8.09
C TYR A 248 -17.01 12.23 -6.86
N PHE A 249 -17.44 13.33 -6.24
CA PHE A 249 -18.30 13.23 -5.05
C PHE A 249 -19.67 12.64 -5.37
N GLU A 250 -20.22 12.99 -6.53
CA GLU A 250 -21.46 12.38 -7.03
C GLU A 250 -21.29 10.87 -7.24
N LEU A 251 -20.22 10.44 -7.93
CA LEU A 251 -19.97 9.01 -8.14
C LEU A 251 -19.52 8.25 -6.90
N GLN A 252 -18.80 8.88 -5.96
CA GLN A 252 -18.42 8.24 -4.71
C GLN A 252 -19.65 7.97 -3.84
N ASN A 253 -20.63 8.88 -3.83
CA ASN A 253 -21.92 8.62 -3.20
C ASN A 253 -22.64 7.45 -3.89
N ASN A 254 -22.53 7.36 -5.22
CA ASN A 254 -23.11 6.26 -6.00
C ASN A 254 -22.34 4.92 -5.85
N LEU A 255 -21.07 4.90 -5.44
CA LEU A 255 -20.28 3.66 -5.25
C LEU A 255 -20.93 2.70 -4.26
N LYS A 256 -21.52 3.24 -3.19
CA LYS A 256 -22.23 2.43 -2.19
C LYS A 256 -23.46 1.78 -2.82
N ASP A 257 -24.20 2.53 -3.62
CA ASP A 257 -25.40 2.04 -4.31
C ASP A 257 -25.05 1.04 -5.40
N ASP A 258 -23.96 1.26 -6.13
CA ASP A 258 -23.40 0.33 -7.10
C ASP A 258 -22.93 -0.97 -6.44
N PHE A 259 -22.28 -0.88 -5.27
CA PHE A 259 -21.94 -2.04 -4.46
C PHE A 259 -23.18 -2.82 -4.02
N ILE A 260 -24.19 -2.13 -3.47
CA ILE A 260 -25.45 -2.75 -3.07
C ILE A 260 -26.09 -3.43 -4.28
N LYS A 261 -26.11 -2.77 -5.44
CA LYS A 261 -26.69 -3.29 -6.68
C LYS A 261 -25.97 -4.55 -7.18
N ILE A 262 -24.63 -4.58 -7.18
CA ILE A 262 -23.85 -5.78 -7.52
C ILE A 262 -24.12 -6.90 -6.51
N SER A 263 -24.12 -6.58 -5.21
CA SER A 263 -24.37 -7.54 -4.14
C SER A 263 -25.77 -8.17 -4.25
N THR A 264 -26.78 -7.35 -4.51
CA THR A 264 -28.15 -7.77 -4.75
C THR A 264 -28.24 -8.66 -5.99
N MET A 265 -27.60 -8.29 -7.11
CA MET A 265 -27.60 -9.13 -8.32
C MET A 265 -26.95 -10.51 -8.10
N ILE A 266 -25.88 -10.57 -7.30
CA ILE A 266 -25.25 -11.85 -6.92
C ILE A 266 -26.21 -12.68 -6.06
N SER A 267 -26.86 -12.05 -5.08
CA SER A 267 -27.82 -12.70 -4.19
C SER A 267 -29.05 -13.22 -4.94
N GLU A 268 -29.62 -12.41 -5.83
CA GLU A 268 -30.75 -12.76 -6.68
C GLU A 268 -30.41 -13.90 -7.64
N SER A 269 -29.23 -13.87 -8.26
CA SER A 269 -28.76 -14.95 -9.14
C SER A 269 -28.63 -16.28 -8.38
N ASN A 270 -28.08 -16.25 -7.16
CA ASN A 270 -27.98 -17.43 -6.30
C ASN A 270 -29.36 -17.93 -5.83
N SER A 271 -30.25 -17.02 -5.43
CA SER A 271 -31.61 -17.34 -5.01
C SER A 271 -32.42 -17.96 -6.17
N SER A 272 -32.29 -17.39 -7.37
CA SER A 272 -32.89 -17.91 -8.60
C SER A 272 -32.37 -19.31 -8.94
N LEU A 273 -31.06 -19.54 -8.83
CA LEU A 273 -30.47 -20.87 -9.00
C LEU A 273 -31.05 -21.87 -7.99
N ASN A 274 -31.07 -21.54 -6.70
CA ASN A 274 -31.63 -22.41 -5.65
C ASN A 274 -33.10 -22.73 -5.92
N THR A 275 -33.90 -21.73 -6.29
CA THR A 275 -35.33 -21.92 -6.62
C THR A 275 -35.52 -22.86 -7.81
N LYS A 276 -34.72 -22.69 -8.88
CA LYS A 276 -34.74 -23.57 -10.05
C LYS A 276 -34.31 -25.00 -9.69
N LEU A 277 -33.31 -25.16 -8.83
CA LEU A 277 -32.86 -26.46 -8.34
C LEU A 277 -33.89 -27.14 -7.44
N PHE A 278 -34.58 -26.41 -6.56
CA PHE A 278 -35.68 -26.95 -5.78
C PHE A 278 -36.85 -27.37 -6.66
N GLY A 279 -37.20 -26.59 -7.69
CA GLY A 279 -38.20 -26.98 -8.68
C GLY A 279 -37.80 -28.26 -9.42
N TRP A 280 -36.53 -28.35 -9.83
CA TRP A 280 -35.97 -29.53 -10.48
C TRP A 280 -35.96 -30.76 -9.55
N LEU A 281 -35.52 -30.61 -8.29
CA LEU A 281 -35.56 -31.67 -7.28
C LEU A 281 -36.98 -32.13 -7.00
N THR A 282 -37.93 -31.20 -6.89
CA THR A 282 -39.36 -31.52 -6.70
C THR A 282 -39.87 -32.39 -7.85
N ALA A 283 -39.58 -32.00 -9.09
CA ALA A 283 -39.93 -32.79 -10.27
C ALA A 283 -39.29 -34.18 -10.23
N PHE A 284 -38.01 -34.28 -9.87
CA PHE A 284 -37.30 -35.55 -9.72
C PHE A 284 -37.89 -36.43 -8.61
N SER A 285 -38.27 -35.87 -7.46
CA SER A 285 -38.91 -36.57 -6.35
C SER A 285 -40.27 -37.16 -6.74
N LEU A 286 -41.07 -36.46 -7.55
CA LEU A 286 -42.34 -36.99 -8.06
C LEU A 286 -42.14 -38.22 -8.95
N ILE A 287 -41.06 -38.27 -9.72
CA ILE A 287 -40.69 -39.45 -10.52
C ILE A 287 -40.38 -40.63 -9.60
N ILE A 288 -39.54 -40.40 -8.59
CA ILE A 288 -39.21 -41.43 -7.59
C ILE A 288 -40.48 -41.93 -6.91
N PHE A 289 -41.41 -41.05 -6.55
CA PHE A 289 -42.67 -41.40 -5.92
C PHE A 289 -43.58 -42.26 -6.82
N ASP A 290 -43.71 -41.93 -8.12
CA ASP A 290 -44.47 -42.75 -9.09
C ASP A 290 -43.88 -44.16 -9.22
N PHE A 291 -42.56 -44.31 -9.09
CA PHE A 291 -41.90 -45.61 -9.06
C PHE A 291 -42.16 -46.40 -7.79
N ILE A 292 -42.11 -45.75 -6.63
CA ILE A 292 -42.40 -46.38 -5.33
C ILE A 292 -43.84 -46.91 -5.30
N LYS A 293 -44.81 -46.12 -5.80
CA LYS A 293 -46.23 -46.51 -5.85
C LYS A 293 -46.48 -47.77 -6.68
N LYS A 294 -45.63 -48.09 -7.65
CA LYS A 294 -45.74 -49.25 -8.55
C LYS A 294 -44.92 -50.47 -8.10
N SER A 295 -44.35 -50.47 -6.89
CA SER A 295 -43.49 -51.56 -6.40
C SER A 295 -44.10 -52.36 -5.26
N ASP A 296 -44.33 -53.65 -5.48
CA ASP A 296 -44.78 -54.64 -4.48
C ASP A 296 -43.61 -55.18 -3.62
N GLY A 297 -42.74 -54.30 -3.10
CA GLY A 297 -41.77 -54.64 -2.04
C GLY A 297 -40.40 -55.20 -2.45
N GLN A 298 -40.01 -55.26 -3.74
CA GLN A 298 -38.62 -55.54 -4.14
C GLN A 298 -37.74 -54.27 -4.12
N SER A 299 -36.41 -54.45 -4.01
CA SER A 299 -35.41 -53.40 -3.79
C SER A 299 -35.61 -52.15 -4.68
N ILE A 300 -36.17 -51.12 -4.05
CA ILE A 300 -36.62 -49.87 -4.70
C ILE A 300 -35.48 -49.21 -5.50
N PHE A 301 -34.25 -49.24 -4.97
CA PHE A 301 -33.07 -48.68 -5.63
C PHE A 301 -32.69 -49.39 -6.94
N GLY A 302 -32.79 -50.73 -7.01
CA GLY A 302 -32.45 -51.49 -8.21
C GLY A 302 -33.43 -51.21 -9.36
N ARG A 303 -34.72 -51.03 -9.03
CA ARG A 303 -35.76 -50.70 -10.00
C ARG A 303 -35.69 -49.24 -10.48
N ILE A 304 -35.26 -48.30 -9.62
CA ILE A 304 -35.01 -46.91 -10.00
C ILE A 304 -33.83 -46.81 -10.98
N VAL A 305 -32.77 -47.60 -10.79
CA VAL A 305 -31.56 -47.57 -11.62
C VAL A 305 -31.72 -48.38 -12.92
N CYS A 306 -32.47 -49.49 -12.92
CA CYS A 306 -32.60 -50.41 -14.07
C CYS A 306 -33.98 -50.43 -14.77
N SER A 307 -34.87 -49.46 -14.50
CA SER A 307 -36.19 -49.39 -15.15
C SER A 307 -36.08 -49.02 -16.64
N THR A 308 -36.68 -49.82 -17.53
CA THR A 308 -36.66 -49.64 -19.00
C THR A 308 -37.91 -48.97 -19.60
N SER A 309 -38.81 -48.39 -18.80
CA SER A 309 -40.03 -47.77 -19.32
C SER A 309 -39.74 -46.54 -20.20
N GLU A 310 -40.26 -46.54 -21.44
CA GLU A 310 -40.13 -45.42 -22.39
C GLU A 310 -40.60 -44.08 -21.81
N LYS A 311 -41.71 -44.07 -21.06
CA LYS A 311 -42.25 -42.88 -20.39
C LYS A 311 -41.24 -42.27 -19.42
N THR A 312 -40.48 -43.12 -18.71
CA THR A 312 -39.45 -42.69 -17.76
C THR A 312 -38.22 -42.15 -18.49
N ASN A 313 -37.81 -42.79 -19.58
CA ASN A 313 -36.67 -42.33 -20.36
C ASN A 313 -36.90 -40.94 -20.97
N VAL A 314 -38.11 -40.68 -21.49
CA VAL A 314 -38.50 -39.34 -21.97
C VAL A 314 -38.48 -38.30 -20.84
N LEU A 315 -38.99 -38.66 -19.66
CA LEU A 315 -39.03 -37.76 -18.49
C LEU A 315 -37.63 -37.46 -17.92
N LEU A 316 -36.74 -38.46 -17.92
CA LEU A 316 -35.32 -38.29 -17.57
C LEU A 316 -34.59 -37.41 -18.57
N LEU A 317 -34.86 -37.58 -19.86
CA LEU A 317 -34.29 -36.72 -20.91
C LEU A 317 -34.72 -35.26 -20.74
N LEU A 318 -35.99 -35.01 -20.41
CA LEU A 318 -36.49 -33.67 -20.08
C LEU A 318 -35.80 -33.08 -18.84
N LEU A 319 -35.54 -33.88 -17.80
CA LEU A 319 -34.81 -33.42 -16.61
C LEU A 319 -33.34 -33.09 -16.90
N ILE A 320 -32.68 -33.87 -17.76
CA ILE A 320 -31.31 -33.60 -18.21
C ILE A 320 -31.27 -32.28 -18.99
N MET A 321 -32.21 -32.09 -19.93
CA MET A 321 -32.33 -30.85 -20.69
C MET A 321 -32.63 -29.65 -19.80
N ALA A 322 -33.51 -29.79 -18.81
CA ALA A 322 -33.79 -28.74 -17.84
C ALA A 322 -32.55 -28.37 -17.01
N LEU A 323 -31.78 -29.37 -16.55
CA LEU A 323 -30.56 -29.14 -15.77
C LEU A 323 -29.47 -28.45 -16.61
N LEU A 324 -29.33 -28.83 -17.89
CA LEU A 324 -28.47 -28.15 -18.85
C LEU A 324 -28.85 -26.67 -19.03
N ILE A 325 -30.14 -26.39 -19.21
CA ILE A 325 -30.64 -25.02 -19.36
C ILE A 325 -30.37 -24.20 -18.09
N ILE A 326 -30.64 -24.76 -16.90
CA ILE A 326 -30.34 -24.10 -15.62
C ILE A 326 -28.84 -23.76 -15.52
N MET A 327 -27.97 -24.70 -15.88
CA MET A 327 -26.52 -24.50 -15.87
C MET A 327 -26.07 -23.43 -16.87
N ILE A 328 -26.63 -23.40 -18.08
CA ILE A 328 -26.32 -22.38 -19.10
C ILE A 328 -26.76 -21.00 -18.63
N MET A 329 -28.02 -20.87 -18.19
CA MET A 329 -28.56 -19.58 -17.71
C MET A 329 -27.75 -19.02 -16.53
N PHE A 330 -27.40 -19.88 -15.57
CA PHE A 330 -26.61 -19.47 -14.43
C PHE A 330 -25.21 -18.96 -14.83
N ASN A 331 -24.53 -19.65 -15.75
CA ASN A 331 -23.23 -19.19 -16.24
C ASN A 331 -23.33 -17.86 -17.04
N LEU A 332 -24.43 -17.64 -17.76
CA LEU A 332 -24.70 -16.36 -18.44
C LEU A 332 -24.92 -15.21 -17.44
N ASP A 333 -25.69 -15.45 -16.37
CA ASP A 333 -25.93 -14.47 -15.32
C ASP A 333 -24.60 -14.04 -14.65
N ILE A 334 -23.76 -15.02 -14.27
CA ILE A 334 -22.43 -14.73 -13.70
C ILE A 334 -21.53 -13.99 -14.69
N ARG A 335 -21.56 -14.34 -15.99
CA ARG A 335 -20.81 -13.61 -17.02
C ARG A 335 -21.27 -12.15 -17.12
N ASN A 336 -22.57 -11.90 -17.06
CA ASN A 336 -23.13 -10.54 -17.10
C ASN A 336 -22.75 -9.74 -15.85
N ILE A 337 -22.79 -10.34 -14.66
CA ILE A 337 -22.33 -9.71 -13.41
C ILE A 337 -20.84 -9.35 -13.50
N ARG A 338 -19.99 -10.24 -14.03
CA ARG A 338 -18.56 -9.98 -14.25
C ARG A 338 -18.31 -8.84 -15.25
N LYS A 339 -19.07 -8.78 -16.35
CA LYS A 339 -18.95 -7.67 -17.32
C LYS A 339 -19.31 -6.34 -16.66
N ARG A 340 -20.37 -6.28 -15.86
CA ARG A 340 -20.75 -5.09 -15.11
C ARG A 340 -19.66 -4.69 -14.11
N TYR A 341 -19.14 -5.66 -13.35
CA TYR A 341 -18.00 -5.41 -12.46
C TYR A 341 -16.79 -4.81 -13.19
N GLN A 342 -16.41 -5.34 -14.36
CA GLN A 342 -15.27 -4.80 -15.11
C GLN A 342 -15.54 -3.40 -15.66
N CYS A 343 -16.75 -3.16 -16.17
CA CYS A 343 -17.13 -1.82 -16.62
C CYS A 343 -17.08 -0.80 -15.47
N LEU A 344 -17.52 -1.19 -14.26
CA LEU A 344 -17.33 -0.37 -13.06
C LEU A 344 -15.85 -0.20 -12.73
N LYS A 345 -15.06 -1.27 -12.75
CA LYS A 345 -13.62 -1.20 -12.47
C LYS A 345 -12.93 -0.22 -13.43
N ASP A 346 -13.18 -0.32 -14.73
CA ASP A 346 -12.60 0.57 -15.73
C ASP A 346 -13.05 2.02 -15.53
N LEU A 347 -14.32 2.24 -15.18
CA LEU A 347 -14.81 3.58 -14.87
C LEU A 347 -14.10 4.15 -13.63
N TYR A 348 -14.04 3.42 -12.53
CA TYR A 348 -13.50 3.91 -11.26
C TYR A 348 -11.95 3.96 -11.23
N VAL A 349 -11.28 2.97 -11.81
CA VAL A 349 -9.81 2.89 -11.83
C VAL A 349 -9.24 3.71 -12.99
N SER A 350 -9.75 3.53 -14.21
CA SER A 350 -9.15 4.17 -15.39
C SER A 350 -9.65 5.59 -15.65
N GLN A 351 -10.92 5.90 -15.36
CA GLN A 351 -11.46 7.24 -15.64
C GLN A 351 -11.45 8.18 -14.43
N MET A 352 -11.52 7.61 -13.22
CA MET A 352 -11.58 8.36 -11.94
C MET A 352 -10.29 8.27 -11.12
N PHE A 353 -9.29 7.53 -11.61
CA PHE A 353 -7.97 7.37 -10.97
C PHE A 353 -8.04 6.91 -9.51
N ILE A 354 -9.06 6.15 -9.13
CA ILE A 354 -9.11 5.46 -7.83
C ILE A 354 -8.10 4.32 -7.90
N SER A 355 -7.27 4.15 -6.86
CA SER A 355 -6.32 3.04 -6.84
C SER A 355 -7.07 1.71 -6.91
N GLU A 356 -6.49 0.73 -7.60
CA GLU A 356 -7.12 -0.59 -7.71
C GLU A 356 -7.34 -1.23 -6.33
N GLU A 357 -6.44 -0.97 -5.38
CA GLU A 357 -6.56 -1.41 -3.98
C GLU A 357 -7.77 -0.82 -3.27
N GLU A 358 -7.99 0.49 -3.42
CA GLU A 358 -9.13 1.17 -2.81
C GLU A 358 -10.45 0.69 -3.41
N PHE A 359 -10.51 0.52 -4.73
CA PHE A 359 -11.67 -0.07 -5.41
C PHE A 359 -11.97 -1.48 -4.89
N ASN A 360 -10.96 -2.34 -4.79
CA ASN A 360 -11.10 -3.73 -4.35
C ASN A 360 -11.52 -3.86 -2.87
N LYS A 361 -11.28 -2.84 -2.04
CA LYS A 361 -11.75 -2.78 -0.65
C LYS A 361 -13.27 -2.62 -0.57
N PHE A 362 -13.85 -1.80 -1.45
CA PHE A 362 -15.29 -1.53 -1.48
C PHE A 362 -16.06 -2.56 -2.29
N ILE A 363 -15.57 -2.91 -3.48
CA ILE A 363 -16.24 -3.85 -4.39
C ILE A 363 -15.30 -5.02 -4.63
N LYS A 364 -15.56 -6.13 -3.92
CA LYS A 364 -14.84 -7.37 -4.17
C LYS A 364 -15.24 -7.92 -5.54
N LYS A 365 -14.23 -8.38 -6.30
CA LYS A 365 -14.47 -9.16 -7.52
C LYS A 365 -15.48 -10.26 -7.22
N PRO A 366 -16.51 -10.46 -8.06
CA PRO A 366 -17.46 -11.54 -7.88
C PRO A 366 -16.73 -12.89 -7.96
N LEU A 367 -16.32 -13.39 -6.79
CA LEU A 367 -15.66 -14.68 -6.61
C LEU A 367 -16.74 -15.75 -6.62
N TYR A 368 -16.76 -16.52 -7.70
CA TYR A 368 -17.66 -17.63 -7.88
C TYR A 368 -17.12 -18.86 -7.14
N ARG A 369 -17.95 -19.48 -6.30
CA ARG A 369 -17.64 -20.78 -5.68
C ARG A 369 -17.89 -21.87 -6.73
N ASN A 370 -16.81 -22.39 -7.31
CA ASN A 370 -16.82 -23.45 -8.34
C ASN A 370 -17.60 -24.72 -7.94
N MET A 371 -17.98 -24.83 -6.67
CA MET A 371 -18.76 -25.91 -6.08
C MET A 371 -20.14 -26.10 -6.71
N TYR A 372 -20.84 -25.03 -7.14
CA TYR A 372 -22.17 -25.16 -7.74
C TYR A 372 -22.12 -25.78 -9.14
N ASN A 373 -21.17 -25.35 -9.99
CA ASN A 373 -20.94 -25.96 -11.31
C ASN A 373 -20.48 -27.41 -11.15
N LEU A 374 -19.65 -27.70 -10.15
CA LEU A 374 -19.21 -29.06 -9.86
C LEU A 374 -20.38 -29.95 -9.42
N LEU A 375 -21.28 -29.44 -8.58
CA LEU A 375 -22.49 -30.14 -8.14
C LEU A 375 -23.47 -30.37 -9.30
N LEU A 376 -23.71 -29.35 -10.13
CA LEU A 376 -24.55 -29.46 -11.31
C LEU A 376 -23.99 -30.46 -12.32
N LEU A 377 -22.68 -30.43 -12.54
CA LEU A 377 -21.98 -31.36 -13.43
C LEU A 377 -22.03 -32.79 -12.90
N SER A 378 -21.83 -33.00 -11.59
CA SER A 378 -21.91 -34.33 -10.99
C SER A 378 -23.31 -34.91 -11.08
N LEU A 379 -24.35 -34.12 -10.80
CA LEU A 379 -25.76 -34.52 -11.00
C LEU A 379 -26.03 -34.89 -12.46
N LEU A 380 -25.53 -34.09 -13.40
CA LEU A 380 -25.71 -34.32 -14.82
C LEU A 380 -25.03 -35.63 -15.26
N ILE A 381 -23.79 -35.88 -14.81
CA ILE A 381 -23.06 -37.12 -15.07
C ILE A 381 -23.84 -38.33 -14.54
N ILE A 382 -24.36 -38.26 -13.31
CA ILE A 382 -25.15 -39.35 -12.71
C ILE A 382 -26.41 -39.64 -13.54
N LEU A 383 -27.12 -38.61 -14.00
CA LEU A 383 -28.33 -38.76 -14.82
C LEU A 383 -28.03 -39.32 -16.21
N VAL A 384 -26.93 -38.88 -16.84
CA VAL A 384 -26.49 -39.38 -18.15
C VAL A 384 -26.05 -40.84 -18.03
N ILE A 385 -25.26 -41.20 -17.00
CA ILE A 385 -24.90 -42.59 -16.73
C ILE A 385 -26.15 -43.43 -16.56
N ARG A 386 -27.14 -42.97 -15.77
CA ARG A 386 -28.41 -43.65 -15.60
C ARG A 386 -29.16 -43.85 -16.93
N LEU A 387 -29.16 -42.87 -17.83
CA LEU A 387 -29.81 -42.99 -19.14
C LEU A 387 -29.07 -43.97 -20.07
N LEU A 388 -27.75 -44.10 -19.95
CA LEU A 388 -26.91 -44.97 -20.78
C LEU A 388 -26.87 -46.44 -20.29
N ILE A 389 -26.97 -46.69 -18.99
CA ILE A 389 -26.96 -48.06 -18.40
C ILE A 389 -28.01 -48.99 -19.05
N PRO A 390 -29.31 -48.63 -19.15
CA PRO A 390 -30.31 -49.51 -19.77
C PRO A 390 -30.11 -49.67 -21.28
N MET A 391 -29.42 -48.74 -21.96
CA MET A 391 -29.08 -48.89 -23.38
C MET A 391 -27.94 -49.89 -23.63
N LYS A 392 -27.05 -50.11 -22.65
CA LYS A 392 -25.97 -51.11 -22.72
C LYS A 392 -26.40 -52.53 -22.31
N TYR A 393 -27.42 -52.64 -21.46
CA TYR A 393 -28.04 -53.92 -21.07
C TYR A 393 -29.30 -54.24 -21.89
N GLY A 394 -29.38 -53.74 -23.12
CA GLY A 394 -30.19 -54.36 -24.17
C GLY A 394 -29.56 -55.69 -24.60
N CYS A 395 -29.59 -56.68 -23.70
CA CYS A 395 -29.30 -58.09 -23.97
C CYS A 395 -30.05 -58.93 -22.92
N PHE A 396 -31.37 -59.03 -23.07
CA PHE A 396 -32.13 -60.25 -23.39
C PHE A 396 -33.63 -59.99 -23.25
#